data_AF-A0A6B2GD73-F1
#
_entry.id   AF-A0A6B2GD73-F1
#
_cell.length_a   1.000
_cell.length_b   1.000
_cell.length_c   1.000
_cell.angle_alpha   90.00
_cell.angle_beta   90.00
_cell.angle_gamma   90.00
#
_symmetry.space_group_name_H-M   'P 1'
#
loop_
_entity.id
_entity.type
_entity.pdbx_description
1 polymer ?
#
loop_
_entity_poly.entity_id
_entity_poly.type
_entity_poly.pdbx_seq_one_letter_code
_entity_poly.pdbx_strand_id
1 'polypeptide(L)'
;QYVACGSDEMNIRLWKTDSSKPLGYLRPRQKAAMNYNSKLIERYQFHPEIRKINNHRHLPRHIYTLVEKKKIEREALKRKRINAKVFSKKDLPSRKTVVDIED
;
A
#
# COMPACT_ATOMS: atom_id res chain seq x y z
N GLN A 1 -4.21 -11.50 14.39
CA GLN A 1 -3.25 -10.37 14.47
C GLN A 1 -4.10 -9.11 14.42
N TYR A 2 -3.76 -8.12 15.24
CA TYR A 2 -4.53 -6.89 15.40
C TYR A 2 -3.59 -5.69 15.30
N VAL A 3 -4.13 -4.54 14.91
CA VAL A 3 -3.44 -3.26 14.89
C VAL A 3 -4.20 -2.31 15.79
N ALA A 4 -3.54 -1.78 16.81
CA ALA A 4 -4.08 -0.69 17.62
C ALA A 4 -3.66 0.64 17.01
N CYS A 5 -4.57 1.61 16.96
CA CYS A 5 -4.27 2.99 16.59
C CYS A 5 -4.76 3.93 17.69
N GLY A 6 -3.86 4.79 18.17
CA GLY A 6 -4.20 5.97 18.96
C GLY A 6 -4.52 7.12 18.02
N SER A 7 -5.66 7.77 18.21
CA SER A 7 -6.05 8.97 17.49
C SER A 7 -5.83 10.22 18.35
N ASP A 8 -5.77 11.38 17.70
CA ASP A 8 -5.74 12.70 18.34
C ASP A 8 -7.01 12.96 19.18
N GLU A 9 -8.09 12.23 18.92
CA GLU A 9 -9.32 12.19 19.72
C GLU A 9 -9.15 11.49 21.09
N MET A 10 -7.91 11.15 21.48
CA MET A 10 -7.57 10.35 22.67
C MET A 10 -8.16 8.92 22.68
N ASN A 11 -8.72 8.46 21.56
CA ASN A 11 -9.30 7.13 21.42
C ASN A 11 -8.25 6.10 20.99
N ILE A 12 -8.27 4.92 21.64
CA ILE A 12 -7.53 3.73 21.18
C ILE A 12 -8.51 2.81 20.45
N ARG A 13 -8.33 2.65 19.13
CA ARG A 13 -9.14 1.73 18.32
C ARG A 13 -8.34 0.50 17.94
N LEU A 14 -8.98 -0.67 17.99
CA LEU A 14 -8.37 -1.94 17.61
C LEU A 14 -8.99 -2.47 16.32
N TRP A 15 -8.15 -2.74 15.33
CA TRP A 15 -8.55 -3.26 14.03
C TRP A 15 -7.94 -4.64 13.79
N LYS A 16 -8.60 -5.45 12.95
CA LYS A 16 -8.00 -6.69 12.45
C LYS A 16 -6.98 -6.35 11.37
N THR A 17 -5.83 -7.03 11.36
CA THR A 17 -4.85 -6.89 10.27
C THR A 17 -5.42 -7.35 8.93
N ASP A 18 -6.17 -8.46 8.96
CA ASP A 18 -6.94 -8.97 7.83
C ASP A 18 -8.43 -8.78 8.16
N SER A 19 -9.06 -7.83 7.46
CA SER A 19 -10.47 -7.50 7.68
C SER A 19 -11.40 -8.69 7.40
N SER A 20 -11.04 -9.56 6.45
CA SER A 20 -11.88 -10.66 5.96
C SER A 20 -11.79 -11.94 6.81
N LYS A 21 -10.68 -12.14 7.51
CA LYS A 21 -10.42 -13.36 8.27
C LYS A 21 -11.37 -13.50 9.47
N PRO A 22 -12.10 -14.61 9.67
CA PRO A 22 -12.95 -14.78 10.86
C PRO A 22 -12.13 -14.86 12.15
N LEU A 23 -12.78 -14.50 13.25
CA LEU A 23 -12.24 -14.63 14.60
C LEU A 23 -12.57 -16.02 15.16
N GLY A 24 -11.66 -16.58 15.96
CA GLY A 24 -11.84 -17.87 16.60
C GLY A 24 -11.26 -19.07 15.85
N TYR A 25 -11.63 -20.27 16.30
CA TYR A 25 -11.13 -21.52 15.74
C TYR A 25 -11.76 -21.82 14.37
N LEU A 26 -10.92 -22.20 13.41
CA LEU A 26 -11.35 -22.58 12.08
C LEU A 26 -11.33 -24.09 11.92
N ARG A 27 -12.45 -24.64 11.45
CA ARG A 27 -12.51 -26.05 11.04
C ARG A 27 -11.51 -26.31 9.91
N PRO A 28 -10.87 -27.50 9.85
CA PRO A 28 -9.87 -27.81 8.81
C PRO A 28 -10.36 -27.56 7.38
N ARG A 29 -11.61 -27.94 7.08
CA ARG A 29 -12.24 -27.69 5.77
C ARG A 29 -12.32 -26.20 5.43
N GLN A 30 -12.71 -25.36 6.39
CA GLN A 30 -12.81 -23.92 6.19
C GLN A 30 -11.43 -23.30 5.97
N LYS A 31 -10.42 -23.72 6.76
CA LYS A 31 -9.03 -23.29 6.58
C LYS A 31 -8.49 -23.66 5.20
N ALA A 32 -8.76 -24.87 4.73
CA ALA A 32 -8.36 -25.32 3.40
C ALA A 32 -9.01 -24.49 2.28
N ALA A 33 -10.31 -24.20 2.39
CA ALA A 33 -11.02 -23.35 1.44
C ALA A 33 -10.45 -21.92 1.39
N MET A 34 -10.16 -21.32 2.56
CA MET A 34 -9.53 -20.00 2.62
C MET A 34 -8.15 -20.00 1.97
N ASN A 35 -7.32 -21.00 2.27
CA ASN A 35 -6.00 -21.12 1.67
C ASN A 35 -6.06 -21.30 0.14
N TYR A 36 -7.05 -22.05 -0.35
CA TYR A 36 -7.28 -22.24 -1.78
C TYR A 36 -7.68 -20.92 -2.45
N ASN A 37 -8.63 -20.19 -1.87
CA ASN A 37 -9.08 -18.90 -2.39
C ASN A 37 -7.94 -17.85 -2.39
N SER A 38 -7.15 -17.78 -1.32
CA SER A 38 -5.98 -16.88 -1.27
C SER A 38 -4.98 -17.19 -2.38
N LYS A 39 -4.68 -18.48 -2.63
CA LYS A 39 -3.79 -18.91 -3.73
C LYS A 39 -4.35 -18.58 -5.10
N LEU A 40 -5.67 -18.66 -5.29
CA LEU A 40 -6.31 -18.26 -6.54
C LEU A 40 -6.18 -16.76 -6.78
N ILE A 41 -6.47 -15.93 -5.76
CA ILE A 41 -6.32 -14.47 -5.87
C ILE A 41 -4.86 -14.10 -6.19
N GLU A 42 -3.89 -14.76 -5.54
CA GLU A 42 -2.47 -14.56 -5.79
C GLU A 42 -2.07 -14.94 -7.22
N ARG A 43 -2.52 -16.11 -7.69
CA ARG A 43 -2.25 -16.59 -9.07
C ARG A 43 -2.81 -15.62 -10.12
N TYR A 44 -4.02 -15.12 -9.90
CA TYR A 44 -4.73 -14.28 -10.86
C TYR A 44 -4.66 -12.77 -10.54
N GLN A 45 -3.71 -12.35 -9.71
CA GLN A 45 -3.59 -10.95 -9.27
C GLN A 45 -3.39 -9.93 -10.40
N PHE A 46 -2.82 -10.38 -11.53
CA PHE A 46 -2.54 -9.53 -12.69
C PHE A 46 -3.75 -9.37 -13.63
N HIS A 47 -4.82 -10.16 -13.43
CA HIS A 47 -6.04 -10.03 -14.21
C HIS A 47 -6.70 -8.67 -13.95
N PRO A 48 -7.09 -7.89 -14.99
CA PRO A 48 -7.52 -6.50 -14.82
C PRO A 48 -8.76 -6.37 -13.92
N GLU A 49 -9.72 -7.28 -14.04
CA GLU A 49 -10.95 -7.25 -13.25
C GLU A 49 -10.71 -7.59 -11.78
N ILE A 50 -9.92 -8.64 -11.51
CA ILE A 50 -9.58 -9.06 -10.15
C ILE A 50 -8.76 -7.96 -9.46
N ARG A 51 -7.79 -7.39 -10.17
CA ARG A 51 -6.99 -6.28 -9.69
C ARG A 51 -7.83 -5.04 -9.36
N LYS A 52 -8.82 -4.72 -10.19
CA LYS A 52 -9.73 -3.60 -9.96
C LYS A 52 -10.52 -3.79 -8.66
N ILE A 53 -11.09 -4.99 -8.45
CA ILE A 53 -11.87 -5.31 -7.25
C ILE A 53 -10.98 -5.31 -6.00
N ASN A 54 -9.82 -5.99 -6.06
CA ASN A 54 -8.93 -6.12 -4.91
C ASN A 54 -8.35 -4.76 -4.43
N ASN A 55 -8.10 -3.84 -5.38
CA ASN A 55 -7.53 -2.53 -5.07
C ASN A 55 -8.57 -1.46 -4.75
N HIS A 56 -9.86 -1.72 -4.97
CA HIS A 56 -10.89 -0.72 -4.73
C HIS A 56 -11.05 -0.43 -3.23
N ARG A 57 -10.96 0.84 -2.84
CA ARG A 57 -11.14 1.32 -1.46
C ARG A 57 -11.96 2.59 -1.47
N HIS A 58 -12.92 2.70 -0.55
CA HIS A 58 -13.68 3.93 -0.33
C HIS A 58 -12.88 4.84 0.59
N LEU A 59 -12.27 5.87 0.00
CA LEU A 59 -11.49 6.87 0.73
C LEU A 59 -12.26 8.20 0.78
N PRO A 60 -12.17 8.95 1.89
CA PRO A 60 -12.67 10.31 1.95
C PRO A 60 -12.05 11.19 0.85
N ARG A 61 -12.84 12.15 0.33
CA ARG A 61 -12.45 13.01 -0.80
C ARG A 61 -11.13 13.73 -0.57
N HIS A 62 -10.91 14.29 0.62
CA HIS A 62 -9.69 15.01 0.95
C HIS A 62 -8.44 14.11 0.81
N ILE A 63 -8.50 12.86 1.29
CA ILE A 63 -7.40 11.89 1.17
C ILE A 63 -7.16 11.53 -0.29
N TYR A 64 -8.23 11.30 -1.06
CA TYR A 64 -8.12 10.97 -2.49
C TYR A 64 -7.34 12.04 -3.25
N THR A 65 -7.70 13.32 -3.08
CA THR A 65 -7.01 14.46 -3.71
C THR A 65 -5.56 14.57 -3.27
N LEU A 66 -5.25 14.36 -1.98
CA LEU A 66 -3.87 14.41 -1.47
C LEU A 66 -2.99 13.29 -2.05
N VAL A 67 -3.53 12.07 -2.17
CA VAL A 67 -2.82 10.93 -2.76
C VAL A 67 -2.51 11.19 -4.23
N GLU A 68 -3.46 11.75 -4.97
CA GLU A 68 -3.30 12.13 -6.38
C GLU A 68 -2.21 13.20 -6.56
N LYS A 69 -2.27 14.28 -5.78
CA LYS A 69 -1.22 15.33 -5.78
C LYS A 69 0.17 14.74 -5.53
N LYS A 70 0.30 13.91 -4.48
CA LYS A 70 1.56 13.24 -4.13
C LYS A 70 2.06 12.31 -5.24
N LYS A 71 1.16 11.71 -6.03
CA LYS A 71 1.52 10.89 -7.20
C LYS A 71 2.10 11.77 -8.31
N ILE A 72 1.43 12.86 -8.65
CA ILE A 72 1.87 13.82 -9.67
C ILE A 72 3.26 14.39 -9.34
N GLU A 73 3.47 14.80 -8.09
CA GLU A 73 4.76 15.30 -7.61
C GLU A 73 5.88 14.25 -7.75
N ARG A 74 5.62 13.00 -7.35
CA ARG A 74 6.58 11.90 -7.49
C ARG A 74 6.93 11.62 -8.95
N GLU A 75 5.95 11.66 -9.84
CA GLU A 75 6.17 11.47 -11.28
C GLU A 75 6.96 12.63 -11.89
N ALA A 76 6.65 13.87 -11.51
CA ALA A 76 7.40 15.05 -11.95
C ALA A 76 8.86 15.00 -11.49
N LEU A 77 9.11 14.59 -10.24
CA LEU A 77 10.46 14.39 -9.72
C LEU A 77 11.21 13.28 -10.47
N LYS A 78 10.53 12.15 -10.75
CA LYS A 78 11.10 11.04 -11.52
C LYS A 78 11.46 11.50 -12.94
N ARG A 79 10.58 12.25 -13.60
CA ARG A 79 10.82 12.84 -14.94
C ARG A 79 12.03 13.78 -14.92
N LYS A 80 12.09 14.74 -13.98
CA LYS A 80 13.25 15.64 -13.83
C LYS A 80 14.55 14.87 -13.64
N ARG A 81 14.55 13.82 -12.82
CA ARG A 81 15.74 12.96 -12.61
C ARG A 81 16.16 12.22 -13.86
N ILE A 82 15.22 11.63 -14.61
CA ILE A 82 15.53 10.93 -15.86
C ILE A 82 16.10 11.91 -16.88
N ASN A 83 15.46 13.08 -17.04
CA ASN A 83 15.94 14.11 -17.96
C ASN A 83 17.34 14.60 -17.58
N ALA A 84 17.60 14.82 -16.29
CA ALA A 84 18.91 15.19 -15.83
C ALA A 84 19.96 14.10 -16.14
N LYS A 85 19.64 12.81 -16.00
CA LYS A 85 20.57 11.73 -16.38
C LYS A 85 20.83 11.65 -17.89
N VAL A 86 19.79 11.83 -18.72
CA VAL A 86 19.87 11.67 -20.17
C VAL A 86 20.52 12.89 -20.84
N PHE A 87 20.23 14.09 -20.36
CA PHE A 87 20.60 15.36 -21.02
C PHE A 87 21.68 16.17 -20.30
N SER A 88 22.16 15.75 -19.11
CA SER A 88 23.27 16.43 -18.43
C SER A 88 24.63 15.90 -18.89
N LYS A 89 25.57 16.81 -19.14
CA LYS A 89 27.01 16.47 -19.36
C LYS A 89 27.76 16.13 -18.06
N LYS A 90 27.18 16.39 -16.88
CA LYS A 90 27.79 16.15 -15.57
C LYS A 90 27.10 14.99 -14.86
N ASP A 91 27.89 14.09 -14.27
CA ASP A 91 27.38 13.06 -13.36
C ASP A 91 26.65 13.71 -12.19
N LEU A 92 25.34 13.43 -12.07
CA LEU A 92 24.56 13.95 -10.95
C LEU A 92 24.98 13.21 -9.67
N PRO A 93 25.18 13.93 -8.55
CA PRO A 93 25.51 13.31 -7.29
C PRO A 93 24.40 12.34 -6.88
N SER A 94 24.81 11.16 -6.39
CA SER A 94 23.90 10.17 -5.84
C SER A 94 23.09 10.79 -4.69
N ARG A 95 21.84 10.33 -4.53
CA ARG A 95 20.96 10.79 -3.46
C ARG A 95 21.67 10.58 -2.12
N LYS A 96 21.94 11.66 -1.37
CA LYS A 96 22.24 11.54 0.05
C LYS A 96 21.06 10.79 0.68
N THR A 97 21.29 9.55 1.12
CA THR A 97 20.34 8.85 1.97
C THR A 97 20.13 9.76 3.18
N VAL A 98 18.90 10.21 3.38
CA VAL A 98 18.54 10.78 4.67
C VAL A 98 18.67 9.59 5.61
N VAL A 99 19.70 9.65 6.45
CA VAL A 99 20.01 8.68 7.50
C VAL A 99 18.72 8.41 8.26
N ASP A 100 18.47 7.13 8.53
CA ASP A 100 17.38 6.67 9.37
C ASP A 100 17.36 7.53 10.64
N ILE A 101 16.23 8.19 10.90
CA ILE A 101 15.97 8.80 12.20
C ILE A 101 15.68 7.62 13.11
N GLU A 102 16.72 7.14 13.80
CA GLU A 102 16.56 6.49 15.09
C GLU A 102 15.93 7.51 16.04
N ASP A 103 14.64 7.30 16.31
CA ASP A 103 13.98 7.36 17.62
C ASP A 103 12.57 6.74 17.49
#